data_AF-A0ABD0RP89-F1
#
_entry.id   AF-A0ABD0RP89-F1
#
_cell.length_a   1.000
_cell.length_b   1.000
_cell.length_c   1.000
_cell.angle_alpha   90.00
_cell.angle_beta   90.00
_cell.angle_gamma   90.00
#
_symmetry.space_group_name_H-M   'P 1'
#
loop_
_entity.id
_entity.type
_entity.pdbx_description
1 polymer ?
#
loop_
_entity_poly.entity_id
_entity_poly.type
_entity_poly.pdbx_seq_one_letter_code
_entity_poly.pdbx_strand_id
1 'polypeptide(L)'
;ARVIATGVLGVVMVLVLVILIPVLVSAAGSDPRYEMLGACRMVCDPYGTKSPSSAPEDNRLVQSPPTFIRGPKGEPGRSGRIGPRGQPGPPGPPGPPGVIGEPGPPGLPGPPGVTGVISAATYSTVPKIAFYAGLKKQHEGYEVLKFDDVVTNLGNHYDPSSGKFTCSIPGIYFFVYHVLMRGGDGTSMWADLCKNNQ
;
A
#
# COMPACT_ATOMS: atom_id res chain seq x y z
N ALA A 1 2.30 -71.99 -21.40
CA ALA A 1 1.14 -71.07 -21.43
C ALA A 1 0.95 -70.26 -20.13
N ARG A 2 0.99 -70.87 -18.94
CA ARG A 2 0.69 -70.16 -17.67
C ARG A 2 1.68 -69.05 -17.24
N VAL A 3 2.98 -69.19 -17.53
CA VAL A 3 4.02 -68.20 -17.15
C VAL A 3 3.97 -66.92 -18.00
N ILE A 4 3.54 -67.03 -19.26
CA ILE A 4 3.38 -65.88 -20.17
C ILE A 4 2.16 -65.05 -19.74
N ALA A 5 1.08 -65.72 -19.30
CA ALA A 5 -0.13 -65.06 -18.83
C ALA A 5 0.10 -64.19 -17.58
N THR A 6 0.94 -64.64 -16.63
CA THR A 6 1.27 -63.85 -15.42
C THR A 6 2.17 -62.66 -15.73
N GLY A 7 3.11 -62.80 -16.66
CA GLY A 7 3.97 -61.69 -17.11
C GLY A 7 3.18 -60.61 -17.86
N VAL A 8 2.26 -61.03 -18.74
CA VAL A 8 1.38 -60.10 -19.48
C VAL A 8 0.42 -59.39 -18.52
N LEU A 9 -0.15 -60.09 -17.54
CA LEU A 9 -1.02 -59.46 -16.54
C LEU A 9 -0.26 -58.43 -15.68
N GLY A 10 0.99 -58.73 -15.30
CA GLY A 10 1.85 -57.80 -14.57
C GLY A 10 2.19 -56.54 -15.36
N VAL A 11 2.57 -56.69 -16.64
CA VAL A 11 2.88 -55.55 -17.53
C VAL A 11 1.63 -54.69 -17.76
N VAL A 12 0.47 -55.31 -17.96
CA VAL A 12 -0.81 -54.59 -18.10
C VAL A 12 -1.15 -53.85 -16.81
N MET A 13 -0.96 -54.45 -15.64
CA MET A 13 -1.24 -53.79 -14.36
C MET A 13 -0.32 -52.58 -14.11
N VAL A 14 0.96 -52.68 -14.49
CA VAL A 14 1.92 -51.56 -14.42
C VAL A 14 1.52 -50.46 -15.39
N LEU A 15 1.17 -50.77 -16.64
CA LEU A 15 0.69 -49.79 -17.61
C LEU A 15 -0.59 -49.10 -17.15
N VAL A 16 -1.52 -49.84 -16.55
CA VAL A 16 -2.74 -49.28 -15.96
C VAL A 16 -2.38 -48.32 -14.83
N LEU A 17 -1.50 -48.69 -13.89
CA LEU A 17 -1.10 -47.79 -12.80
C LEU A 17 -0.40 -46.51 -13.30
N VAL A 18 0.49 -46.63 -14.29
CA VAL A 18 1.23 -45.48 -14.87
C VAL A 18 0.29 -44.50 -15.57
N ILE A 19 -0.84 -44.96 -16.10
CA ILE A 19 -1.85 -44.09 -16.74
C ILE A 19 -2.88 -43.59 -15.73
N LEU A 20 -3.34 -44.45 -14.82
CA LEU A 20 -4.42 -44.13 -13.88
C LEU A 20 -3.98 -43.14 -12.80
N ILE A 21 -2.74 -43.23 -12.30
CA ILE A 21 -2.24 -42.35 -11.23
C ILE A 21 -2.15 -40.89 -11.69
N PRO A 22 -1.52 -40.54 -12.84
CA PRO A 22 -1.51 -39.16 -13.33
C PRO A 22 -2.90 -38.61 -13.63
N VAL A 23 -3.81 -39.46 -14.13
CA VAL A 23 -5.20 -39.07 -14.40
C VAL A 23 -5.96 -38.79 -13.10
N LEU A 24 -5.81 -39.63 -12.06
CA LEU A 24 -6.39 -39.36 -10.75
C LEU A 24 -5.80 -38.12 -10.09
N VAL A 25 -4.49 -37.87 -10.21
CA VAL A 25 -3.84 -36.67 -9.70
C VAL A 25 -4.33 -35.42 -10.44
N SER A 26 -4.59 -35.53 -11.74
CA SER A 26 -5.12 -34.42 -12.56
C SER A 26 -6.63 -34.19 -12.34
N ALA A 27 -7.39 -35.25 -12.04
CA ALA A 27 -8.81 -35.19 -11.72
C ALA A 27 -9.07 -34.76 -10.27
N ALA A 28 -8.13 -35.02 -9.36
CA ALA A 28 -8.04 -34.40 -8.05
C ALA A 28 -7.51 -32.96 -8.20
N GLY A 29 -8.20 -32.17 -9.02
CA GLY A 29 -8.08 -30.72 -9.01
C GLY A 29 -8.57 -30.20 -7.67
N SER A 30 -7.71 -30.22 -6.65
CA SER A 30 -7.89 -29.38 -5.49
C SER A 30 -7.75 -27.96 -5.99
N ASP A 31 -8.88 -27.28 -6.13
CA ASP A 31 -8.96 -25.84 -6.28
C ASP A 31 -8.07 -25.25 -5.17
N PRO A 32 -6.88 -24.71 -5.48
CA PRO A 32 -6.04 -24.16 -4.45
C PRO A 32 -6.63 -22.78 -4.17
N ARG A 33 -7.76 -22.76 -3.46
CA ARG A 33 -8.28 -21.56 -2.84
C ARG A 33 -7.38 -21.28 -1.64
N TYR A 34 -6.15 -20.85 -1.92
CA TYR A 34 -5.34 -20.17 -0.94
C TYR A 34 -6.01 -18.81 -0.72
N GLU A 35 -6.76 -18.67 0.36
CA GLU A 35 -7.06 -17.34 0.88
C GLU A 35 -5.72 -16.75 1.33
N MET A 36 -5.18 -15.85 0.51
CA MET A 36 -4.07 -15.00 0.91
C MET A 36 -4.56 -14.09 2.04
N LEU A 37 -4.41 -14.54 3.29
CA LEU A 37 -4.50 -13.68 4.47
C LEU A 37 -3.20 -12.86 4.55
N GLY A 38 -3.05 -11.88 3.66
CA GLY A 38 -1.90 -10.99 3.65
C GLY A 38 -2.29 -9.65 3.04
N ALA A 39 -2.64 -8.68 3.88
CA ALA A 39 -2.76 -7.30 3.42
C ALA A 39 -1.36 -6.68 3.34
N CYS A 40 -0.79 -6.61 2.14
CA CYS A 40 0.41 -5.82 1.91
C CYS A 40 0.00 -4.39 1.52
N ARG A 41 0.27 -3.40 2.38
CA ARG A 41 0.17 -1.97 2.02
C ARG A 41 1.45 -1.25 2.39
N MET A 42 2.25 -0.92 1.37
CA MET A 42 3.06 0.30 1.38
C MET A 42 2.45 1.26 0.35
N VAL A 43 1.50 2.06 0.83
CA VAL A 43 1.06 3.29 0.15
C VAL A 43 1.53 4.42 1.04
N CYS A 44 2.70 4.96 0.73
CA CYS A 44 3.10 6.25 1.26
C CYS A 44 2.25 7.30 0.54
N ASP A 45 1.24 7.87 1.21
CA ASP A 45 0.68 9.15 0.77
C ASP A 45 1.19 10.29 1.67
N PRO A 46 1.72 11.37 1.06
CA PRO A 46 1.99 12.63 1.73
C PRO A 46 0.67 13.44 1.86
N TYR A 47 0.52 14.16 2.97
CA TYR A 47 -0.57 15.09 3.32
C TYR A 47 -1.88 14.50 3.89
N GLY A 48 -1.97 14.55 5.23
CA GLY A 48 -3.11 15.11 5.95
C GLY A 48 -4.15 14.14 6.50
N THR A 49 -4.26 14.05 7.83
CA THR A 49 -5.49 14.44 8.56
C THR A 49 -5.25 14.41 10.07
N LYS A 50 -5.90 15.37 10.73
CA LYS A 50 -5.91 15.63 12.16
C LYS A 50 -6.45 14.44 12.94
N SER A 51 -5.77 14.04 14.01
CA SER A 51 -6.36 13.18 15.05
C SER A 51 -7.44 13.95 15.82
N PRO A 52 -8.63 13.38 16.04
CA PRO A 52 -9.59 13.93 16.98
C PRO A 52 -9.25 13.47 18.41
N SER A 53 -8.98 14.47 19.26
CA SER A 53 -9.42 14.60 20.66
C SER A 53 -9.40 13.35 21.57
N SER A 54 -8.55 13.40 22.60
CA SER A 54 -8.85 12.79 23.89
C SER A 54 -8.46 13.71 25.06
N ALA A 55 -9.45 13.91 25.94
CA ALA A 55 -9.44 14.50 27.28
C ALA A 55 -9.30 16.04 27.42
N PRO A 56 -10.17 16.62 28.26
CA PRO A 56 -9.63 17.20 29.49
C PRO A 56 -10.36 16.74 30.75
N GLU A 57 -9.58 16.68 31.83
CA GLU A 57 -10.03 16.59 33.22
C GLU A 57 -10.72 17.90 33.64
N ASP A 58 -11.78 17.85 34.46
CA ASP A 58 -11.86 18.64 35.70
C ASP A 58 -13.02 18.17 36.61
N ASN A 59 -12.82 18.39 37.91
CA ASN A 59 -13.51 17.82 39.05
C ASN A 59 -14.31 18.91 39.80
N ARG A 60 -15.41 18.51 40.46
CA ARG A 60 -16.03 19.10 41.69
C ARG A 60 -17.11 20.23 41.63
N LEU A 61 -18.28 19.81 42.14
CA LEU A 61 -19.05 20.28 43.33
C LEU A 61 -19.93 21.57 43.32
N VAL A 62 -21.23 21.33 43.60
CA VAL A 62 -22.14 22.03 44.57
C VAL A 62 -22.79 23.36 44.11
N GLN A 63 -24.09 23.37 43.74
CA GLN A 63 -25.31 23.65 44.56
C GLN A 63 -25.31 25.03 45.25
N SER A 64 -26.15 26.01 44.89
CA SER A 64 -27.56 26.21 45.32
C SER A 64 -27.90 27.75 45.33
N PRO A 65 -29.08 28.25 45.78
CA PRO A 65 -30.27 28.63 44.97
C PRO A 65 -30.71 30.12 45.13
N PRO A 66 -31.82 30.59 44.50
CA PRO A 66 -32.13 32.01 44.30
C PRO A 66 -33.19 32.58 45.27
N THR A 67 -33.29 33.90 45.38
CA THR A 67 -34.43 34.57 46.04
C THR A 67 -34.88 35.84 45.31
N PHE A 68 -36.15 35.86 44.90
CA PHE A 68 -36.91 37.01 44.41
C PHE A 68 -37.43 37.85 45.58
N ILE A 69 -37.25 39.19 45.56
CA ILE A 69 -38.18 40.14 46.22
C ILE A 69 -38.39 41.41 45.35
N ARG A 70 -39.67 41.72 45.23
CA ARG A 70 -40.42 42.80 44.54
C ARG A 70 -39.90 44.24 44.84
N GLY A 71 -39.82 45.07 43.80
CA GLY A 71 -39.04 46.32 43.77
C GLY A 71 -39.74 47.65 44.16
N PRO A 72 -38.97 48.75 44.26
CA PRO A 72 -39.46 50.10 44.55
C PRO A 72 -40.08 50.82 43.32
N LYS A 73 -40.91 51.82 43.63
CA LYS A 73 -41.72 52.66 42.73
C LYS A 73 -40.90 53.33 41.61
N GLY A 74 -41.45 53.36 40.38
CA GLY A 74 -40.74 53.79 39.17
C GLY A 74 -40.36 55.28 39.11
N GLU A 75 -39.22 55.56 38.49
CA GLU A 75 -38.70 56.91 38.21
C GLU A 75 -39.51 57.65 37.12
N PRO A 76 -39.50 59.00 37.12
CA PRO A 76 -40.12 59.80 36.05
C PRO A 76 -39.66 59.39 34.65
N GLY A 77 -40.59 59.45 33.69
CA GLY A 77 -40.36 59.02 32.31
C GLY A 77 -39.18 59.77 31.66
N ARG A 78 -38.26 59.00 31.06
CA ARG A 78 -37.08 59.54 30.36
C ARG A 78 -37.51 60.28 29.09
N SER A 79 -36.83 61.38 28.79
CA SER A 79 -36.96 62.11 27.52
C SER A 79 -36.90 61.17 26.32
N GLY A 80 -37.72 61.44 25.30
CA GLY A 80 -37.84 60.62 24.10
C GLY A 80 -36.48 60.33 23.47
N ARG A 81 -36.27 59.07 23.05
CA ARG A 81 -34.99 58.64 22.47
C ARG A 81 -34.76 59.36 21.15
N ILE A 82 -33.54 59.86 20.94
CA ILE A 82 -33.06 60.29 19.63
C ILE A 82 -33.32 59.14 18.66
N GLY A 83 -33.91 59.46 17.50
CA GLY A 83 -34.29 58.45 16.50
C GLY A 83 -33.11 57.56 16.13
N PRO A 84 -33.36 56.27 15.79
CA PRO A 84 -32.30 55.35 15.45
C PRO A 84 -31.49 55.88 14.27
N ARG A 85 -30.16 55.78 14.36
CA ARG A 85 -29.27 56.02 13.23
C ARG A 85 -29.72 55.12 12.07
N GLY A 86 -29.82 55.68 10.87
CA GLY A 86 -30.21 54.93 9.67
C GLY A 86 -29.35 53.66 9.52
N GLN A 87 -29.95 52.60 8.99
CA GLN A 87 -29.26 51.33 8.79
C GLN A 87 -28.01 51.52 7.91
N PRO A 88 -26.90 50.83 8.19
CA PRO A 88 -25.77 50.78 7.27
C PRO A 88 -26.24 50.36 5.87
N GLY A 89 -25.65 50.96 4.83
CA GLY A 89 -25.95 50.59 3.46
C GLY A 89 -25.64 49.10 3.20
N PRO A 90 -26.26 48.48 2.19
CA PRO A 90 -25.96 47.11 1.81
C PRO A 90 -24.47 46.96 1.43
N PRO A 91 -23.86 45.78 1.65
CA PRO A 91 -22.54 45.48 1.13
C PRO A 91 -22.45 45.74 -0.38
N GLY A 92 -21.30 46.22 -0.84
CA GLY A 92 -21.05 46.39 -2.27
C GLY A 92 -21.14 45.06 -3.02
N PRO A 93 -21.40 45.09 -4.34
CA PRO A 93 -21.42 43.88 -5.16
C PRO A 93 -20.04 43.19 -5.14
N PRO A 94 -20.00 41.84 -5.31
CA PRO A 94 -18.74 41.13 -5.52
C PRO A 94 -17.93 41.73 -6.66
N GLY A 95 -16.60 41.75 -6.51
CA GLY A 95 -15.71 42.19 -7.57
C GLY A 95 -15.83 41.31 -8.82
N PRO A 96 -15.44 41.83 -10.00
CA PRO A 96 -15.45 41.04 -11.23
C PRO A 96 -14.51 39.82 -11.11
N PRO A 97 -14.81 38.71 -11.81
CA PRO A 97 -13.89 37.57 -11.90
C PRO A 97 -12.51 38.01 -12.39
N GLY A 98 -11.45 37.37 -11.87
CA GLY A 98 -10.10 37.59 -12.36
C GLY A 98 -9.97 37.20 -13.84
N VAL A 99 -9.09 37.88 -14.57
CA VAL A 99 -8.74 37.53 -15.94
C VAL A 99 -8.16 36.12 -16.00
N ILE A 100 -8.60 35.33 -16.99
CA ILE A 100 -8.06 34.00 -17.29
C ILE A 100 -6.58 34.15 -17.61
N GLY A 101 -5.72 33.32 -16.99
CA GLY A 101 -4.28 33.32 -17.26
C GLY A 101 -4.00 32.95 -18.72
N GLU A 102 -2.93 33.52 -19.28
CA GLU A 102 -2.54 33.22 -20.67
C GLU A 102 -2.24 31.73 -20.86
N PRO A 103 -2.53 31.16 -22.05
CA PRO A 103 -2.11 29.81 -22.39
C PRO A 103 -0.60 29.65 -22.19
N GLY A 104 -0.18 28.50 -21.63
CA GLY A 104 1.23 28.16 -21.52
C GLY A 104 1.91 28.14 -22.90
N PRO A 105 3.23 28.41 -22.96
CA PRO A 105 3.96 28.36 -24.22
C PRO A 105 3.90 26.95 -24.84
N PRO A 106 3.96 26.83 -26.19
CA PRO A 106 4.05 25.55 -26.86
C PRO A 106 5.21 24.70 -26.31
N GLY A 107 4.99 23.39 -26.20
CA GLY A 107 6.05 22.45 -25.83
C GLY A 107 7.22 22.51 -26.81
N LEU A 108 8.44 22.25 -26.32
CA LEU A 108 9.63 22.16 -27.17
C LEU A 108 9.45 21.07 -28.25
N PRO A 109 10.01 21.27 -29.46
CA PRO A 109 10.04 20.23 -30.48
C PRO A 109 10.63 18.93 -29.93
N GLY A 110 10.02 17.79 -30.29
CA GLY A 110 10.58 16.48 -29.95
C GLY A 110 11.98 16.29 -30.54
N PRO A 111 12.85 15.50 -29.91
CA PRO A 111 14.17 15.22 -30.45
C PRO A 111 14.09 14.53 -31.83
N PRO A 112 15.08 14.75 -32.71
CA PRO A 112 15.13 14.09 -34.02
C PRO A 112 15.07 12.56 -33.89
N GLY A 113 14.28 11.92 -34.75
CA GLY A 113 14.22 10.46 -34.83
C GLY A 113 15.56 9.87 -35.26
N VAL A 114 16.08 8.93 -34.47
CA VAL A 114 17.37 8.26 -34.74
C VAL A 114 17.24 7.31 -35.93
N THR A 115 17.93 7.63 -37.03
CA THR A 115 18.12 6.73 -38.17
C THR A 115 19.25 5.75 -37.84
N GLY A 116 18.97 4.45 -38.03
CA GLY A 116 19.71 3.36 -37.40
C GLY A 116 21.20 3.25 -37.73
N VAL A 117 22.02 3.15 -36.68
CA VAL A 117 23.19 2.28 -36.62
C VAL A 117 23.16 1.60 -35.25
N ILE A 118 23.12 0.27 -35.27
CA ILE A 118 22.92 -0.57 -34.10
C ILE A 118 24.22 -0.55 -33.27
N SER A 119 24.21 0.19 -32.16
CA SER A 119 25.04 -0.10 -30.99
C SER A 119 24.13 -0.13 -29.78
N ALA A 120 23.98 -1.32 -29.19
CA ALA A 120 23.09 -1.62 -28.08
C ALA A 120 23.44 -0.90 -26.75
N ALA A 121 24.24 0.17 -26.79
CA ALA A 121 24.75 0.88 -25.62
C ALA A 121 24.01 2.20 -25.32
N THR A 122 23.11 2.69 -26.19
CA THR A 122 22.54 4.05 -26.03
C THR A 122 21.03 4.09 -25.76
N TYR A 123 20.32 2.95 -25.81
CA TYR A 123 18.89 2.85 -25.46
C TYR A 123 18.64 2.58 -23.97
N SER A 124 19.14 3.45 -23.08
CA SER A 124 18.54 3.59 -21.73
C SER A 124 19.15 4.78 -20.98
N THR A 125 18.83 6.02 -21.37
CA THR A 125 19.09 7.16 -20.48
C THR A 125 18.20 7.13 -19.24
N VAL A 126 17.15 6.29 -19.25
CA VAL A 126 16.38 5.94 -18.06
C VAL A 126 17.02 4.73 -17.38
N PRO A 127 17.48 4.86 -16.12
CA PRO A 127 17.98 3.73 -15.35
C PRO A 127 16.87 2.69 -15.16
N LYS A 128 17.13 1.45 -15.59
CA LYS A 128 16.23 0.32 -15.42
C LYS A 128 16.64 -0.46 -14.17
N ILE A 129 15.70 -0.61 -13.23
CA ILE A 129 15.93 -1.32 -11.97
C ILE A 129 14.85 -2.39 -11.81
N ALA A 130 15.26 -3.64 -11.64
CA ALA A 130 14.38 -4.76 -11.33
C ALA A 130 15.20 -5.92 -10.79
N PHE A 131 14.68 -6.67 -9.82
CA PHE A 131 15.28 -7.92 -9.38
C PHE A 131 14.24 -9.00 -9.12
N TYR A 132 14.65 -10.25 -9.23
CA TYR A 132 13.88 -11.43 -8.84
C TYR A 132 14.87 -12.47 -8.31
N ALA A 133 14.63 -12.96 -7.10
CA ALA A 133 15.49 -13.91 -6.44
C ALA A 133 14.68 -14.92 -5.62
N GLY A 134 15.13 -16.18 -5.62
CA GLY A 134 14.62 -17.26 -4.80
C GLY A 134 15.54 -17.56 -3.61
N LEU A 135 15.08 -18.48 -2.75
CA LEU A 135 15.85 -18.95 -1.60
C LEU A 135 16.32 -20.39 -1.87
N LYS A 136 17.64 -20.64 -1.91
CA LYS A 136 18.19 -22.00 -2.15
C LYS A 136 18.17 -22.86 -0.91
N LYS A 137 18.43 -22.25 0.25
CA LYS A 137 18.61 -22.94 1.52
C LYS A 137 17.51 -22.54 2.49
N GLN A 138 17.03 -23.51 3.26
CA GLN A 138 16.14 -23.25 4.37
C GLN A 138 16.81 -22.26 5.34
N HIS A 139 16.04 -21.28 5.79
CA HIS A 139 16.46 -20.28 6.75
C HIS A 139 15.57 -20.36 7.99
N GLU A 140 16.16 -20.12 9.16
CA GLU A 140 15.50 -20.23 10.45
C GLU A 140 15.87 -19.05 11.34
N GLY A 141 14.97 -18.68 12.25
CA GLY A 141 15.16 -17.59 13.19
C GLY A 141 14.60 -16.24 12.69
N TYR A 142 15.13 -15.17 13.28
CA TYR A 142 14.66 -13.78 13.09
C TYR A 142 15.62 -12.94 12.24
N GLU A 143 16.53 -13.58 11.51
CA GLU A 143 17.48 -12.88 10.65
C GLU A 143 16.85 -12.53 9.28
N VAL A 144 17.53 -11.66 8.54
CA VAL A 144 17.12 -11.28 7.20
C VAL A 144 17.21 -12.50 6.26
N LEU A 145 16.10 -12.79 5.56
CA LEU A 145 16.07 -13.79 4.50
C LEU A 145 16.95 -13.37 3.32
N LYS A 146 18.04 -14.10 3.11
CA LYS A 146 19.00 -13.89 2.02
C LYS A 146 18.60 -14.72 0.80
N PHE A 147 17.79 -14.14 -0.09
CA PHE A 147 17.41 -14.79 -1.35
C PHE A 147 18.62 -14.87 -2.29
N ASP A 148 19.34 -15.98 -2.20
CA ASP A 148 20.63 -16.23 -2.85
C ASP A 148 20.51 -16.85 -4.25
N ASP A 149 19.30 -17.17 -4.70
CA ASP A 149 19.03 -17.61 -6.08
C ASP A 149 18.60 -16.45 -6.97
N VAL A 150 19.54 -15.58 -7.32
CA VAL A 150 19.26 -14.41 -8.16
C VAL A 150 19.01 -14.83 -9.61
N VAL A 151 17.80 -14.59 -10.11
CA VAL A 151 17.41 -14.85 -11.51
C VAL A 151 17.57 -13.58 -12.35
N THR A 152 17.14 -12.44 -11.80
CA THR A 152 17.24 -11.13 -12.45
C THR A 152 17.77 -10.10 -11.46
N ASN A 153 18.68 -9.23 -11.87
CA ASN A 153 19.19 -8.12 -11.05
C ASN A 153 19.65 -6.93 -11.94
N LEU A 154 18.70 -6.31 -12.63
CA LEU A 154 18.95 -5.13 -13.45
C LEU A 154 19.38 -3.95 -12.56
N GLY A 155 20.55 -3.40 -12.84
CA GLY A 155 21.15 -2.31 -12.06
C GLY A 155 21.91 -2.76 -10.81
N ASN A 156 21.92 -4.07 -10.47
CA ASN A 156 22.68 -4.63 -9.34
C ASN A 156 22.38 -3.97 -7.98
N HIS A 157 21.12 -3.57 -7.75
CA HIS A 157 20.68 -2.93 -6.51
C HIS A 157 20.27 -3.92 -5.42
N TYR A 158 20.04 -5.19 -5.79
CA TYR A 158 19.84 -6.28 -4.84
C TYR A 158 21.17 -6.98 -4.52
N ASP A 159 21.49 -7.11 -3.25
CA ASP A 159 22.66 -7.86 -2.78
C ASP A 159 22.22 -9.19 -2.13
N PRO A 160 22.52 -10.34 -2.76
CA PRO A 160 22.12 -11.65 -2.24
C PRO A 160 22.87 -12.05 -0.96
N SER A 161 24.03 -11.44 -0.68
CA SER A 161 24.79 -11.76 0.54
C SER A 161 24.15 -11.14 1.80
N SER A 162 23.50 -9.99 1.66
CA SER A 162 22.79 -9.31 2.74
C SER A 162 21.27 -9.51 2.71
N GLY A 163 20.70 -9.91 1.57
CA GLY A 163 19.26 -10.03 1.36
C GLY A 163 18.56 -8.69 1.12
N LYS A 164 19.31 -7.61 0.87
CA LYS A 164 18.80 -6.23 0.85
C LYS A 164 18.79 -5.64 -0.55
N PHE A 165 17.73 -4.90 -0.84
CA PHE A 165 17.67 -3.99 -1.97
C PHE A 165 18.03 -2.58 -1.52
N THR A 166 18.97 -1.92 -2.21
CA THR A 166 19.38 -0.54 -1.90
C THR A 166 18.94 0.38 -3.02
N CYS A 167 18.02 1.30 -2.71
CA CYS A 167 17.60 2.31 -3.67
C CYS A 167 18.72 3.32 -3.94
N SER A 168 19.08 3.52 -5.21
CA SER A 168 20.04 4.56 -5.62
C SER A 168 19.35 5.77 -6.25
N ILE A 169 18.07 5.62 -6.59
CA ILE A 169 17.29 6.65 -7.28
C ILE A 169 16.02 6.90 -6.47
N PRO A 170 15.70 8.17 -6.13
CA PRO A 170 14.44 8.48 -5.46
C PRO A 170 13.26 8.16 -6.38
N GLY A 171 12.27 7.43 -5.87
CA GLY A 171 11.13 7.03 -6.67
C GLY A 171 10.20 6.07 -5.94
N ILE A 172 9.20 5.59 -6.66
CA ILE A 172 8.24 4.59 -6.21
C ILE A 172 8.71 3.23 -6.69
N TYR A 173 8.78 2.27 -5.77
CA TYR A 173 9.24 0.91 -6.04
C TYR A 173 8.12 -0.06 -5.69
N PHE A 174 8.00 -1.13 -6.48
CA PHE A 174 7.07 -2.21 -6.25
C PHE A 174 7.82 -3.44 -5.75
N PHE A 175 7.37 -4.02 -4.64
CA PHE A 175 7.91 -5.24 -4.07
C PHE A 175 6.76 -6.21 -3.80
N VAL A 176 7.00 -7.47 -4.13
CA VAL A 176 6.13 -8.58 -3.79
C VAL A 176 7.01 -9.73 -3.33
N TYR A 177 6.59 -10.46 -2.30
CA TYR A 177 7.31 -11.60 -1.79
C TYR A 177 6.33 -12.75 -1.54
N HIS A 178 6.83 -13.97 -1.75
CA HIS A 178 6.14 -15.20 -1.41
C HIS A 178 7.12 -16.06 -0.62
N VAL A 179 6.81 -16.32 0.65
CA VAL A 179 7.67 -17.12 1.54
C VAL A 179 6.89 -18.38 1.92
N LEU A 180 7.44 -19.53 1.55
CA LEU A 180 6.93 -20.82 2.01
C LEU A 180 7.50 -21.10 3.41
N MET A 181 6.62 -21.25 4.39
CA MET A 181 6.99 -21.49 5.78
C MET A 181 6.75 -22.96 6.14
N ARG A 182 7.73 -23.59 6.79
CA ARG A 182 7.63 -24.98 7.28
C ARG A 182 7.11 -25.00 8.72
N GLY A 183 5.79 -25.02 8.90
CA GLY A 183 5.16 -25.16 10.22
C GLY A 183 5.30 -26.58 10.79
N GLY A 184 5.59 -26.72 12.08
CA GLY A 184 5.79 -28.04 12.69
C GLY A 184 5.46 -28.18 14.17
N ASP A 185 5.36 -27.08 14.92
CA ASP A 185 5.26 -27.07 16.39
C ASP A 185 4.06 -26.28 16.92
N GLY A 186 3.15 -25.86 16.05
CA GLY A 186 1.98 -25.05 16.41
C GLY A 186 2.30 -23.56 16.63
N THR A 187 3.52 -23.12 16.30
CA THR A 187 3.87 -21.70 16.30
C THR A 187 3.49 -21.05 14.97
N SER A 188 2.89 -19.86 15.05
CA SER A 188 2.63 -19.03 13.87
C SER A 188 3.95 -18.44 13.39
N MET A 189 4.23 -18.56 12.10
CA MET A 189 5.32 -17.85 11.44
C MET A 189 4.75 -16.76 10.54
N TRP A 190 5.49 -15.67 10.43
CA TRP A 190 5.22 -14.59 9.50
C TRP A 190 6.53 -14.05 8.93
N ALA A 191 6.44 -13.34 7.82
CA ALA A 191 7.57 -12.70 7.17
C ALA A 191 7.17 -11.26 6.86
N ASP A 192 8.03 -10.33 7.24
CA ASP A 192 7.80 -8.91 7.09
C ASP A 192 8.72 -8.34 5.99
N LEU A 193 8.15 -7.43 5.19
CA LEU A 193 8.93 -6.61 4.28
C LEU A 193 9.27 -5.29 4.97
N CYS A 194 10.54 -5.12 5.34
CA CYS A 194 11.01 -3.96 6.08
C CYS A 194 11.63 -2.90 5.17
N LYS A 195 11.44 -1.63 5.53
CA LYS A 195 12.17 -0.48 4.97
C LYS A 195 13.07 0.10 6.04
N ASN A 196 14.38 -0.08 5.89
CA ASN A 196 15.36 0.28 6.91
C ASN A 196 15.08 -0.46 8.22
N ASN A 197 14.67 0.25 9.27
CA ASN A 197 14.39 -0.30 10.60
C ASN A 197 12.89 -0.29 10.93
N GLN A 198 12.03 -0.17 9.91
CA GLN A 198 10.57 -0.14 10.02
C GLN A 198 9.94 -1.29 9.23
#